data_AF-A0ABD0RNV2-F1
#
_entry.id   AF-A0ABD0RNV2-F1
#
_cell.length_a   1.000
_cell.length_b   1.000
_cell.length_c   1.000
_cell.angle_alpha   90.00
_cell.angle_beta   90.00
_cell.angle_gamma   90.00
#
_symmetry.space_group_name_H-M   'P 1'
#
loop_
_entity.id
_entity.type
_entity.pdbx_description
1 polymer ?
#
loop_
_entity_poly.entity_id
_entity_poly.type
_entity_poly.pdbx_seq_one_letter_code
_entity_poly.pdbx_strand_id
1 'polypeptide(L)'
;MKFNSLEKNHKIEGFKETAFLYAISSAGLTHAMAKACSAGRMERCTCDEAPDLENRKAWQWGGCGDNLKYSNKFVKDFLGKRSNKDLRARIDMHNSNVGMK
;
A
#
# COMPACT_ATOMS: atom_id res chain seq x y z
N MET A 1 27.19 -11.60 -33.21
CA MET A 1 27.74 -11.37 -31.85
C MET A 1 26.96 -12.25 -30.88
N LYS A 2 27.58 -13.32 -30.37
CA LYS A 2 26.99 -14.16 -29.32
C LYS A 2 27.43 -13.57 -27.98
N PHE A 3 26.51 -12.95 -27.24
CA PHE A 3 26.75 -12.68 -25.83
C PHE A 3 26.63 -14.03 -25.10
N ASN A 4 27.78 -14.53 -24.66
CA ASN A 4 27.86 -15.77 -23.89
C ASN A 4 27.05 -15.62 -22.60
N SER A 5 26.06 -16.49 -22.46
CA SER A 5 25.31 -16.72 -21.23
C SER A 5 26.20 -17.45 -20.22
N LEU A 6 27.19 -16.76 -19.68
CA LEU A 6 27.89 -17.18 -18.47
C LEU A 6 26.96 -16.95 -17.29
N GLU A 7 26.67 -18.05 -16.57
CA GLU A 7 26.03 -18.15 -15.25
C GLU A 7 25.64 -16.81 -14.62
N LYS A 8 24.43 -16.33 -14.94
CA LYS A 8 23.78 -15.36 -14.05
C LYS A 8 23.36 -16.14 -12.81
N ASN A 9 24.26 -16.24 -11.84
CA ASN A 9 23.84 -16.29 -10.45
C ASN A 9 22.73 -15.25 -10.31
N HIS A 10 21.50 -15.69 -10.02
CA HIS A 10 20.33 -14.83 -9.81
C HIS A 10 20.51 -14.06 -8.51
N LYS A 11 21.55 -13.22 -8.44
CA LYS A 11 21.81 -12.32 -7.34
C LYS A 11 20.78 -11.21 -7.49
N ILE A 12 19.68 -11.34 -6.77
CA ILE A 12 18.68 -10.29 -6.68
C ILE A 12 19.35 -9.10 -6.03
N GLU A 13 19.66 -8.10 -6.86
CA GLU A 13 20.24 -6.86 -6.41
C GLU A 13 19.12 -5.95 -5.88
N GLY A 14 19.00 -5.91 -4.57
CA GLY A 14 18.06 -5.03 -3.86
C GLY A 14 18.80 -3.84 -3.28
N PHE A 15 18.44 -2.63 -3.72
CA PHE A 15 18.93 -1.37 -3.16
C PHE A 15 17.99 -0.86 -2.06
N LYS A 16 18.57 -0.22 -1.04
CA LYS A 16 17.80 0.38 0.07
C LYS A 16 16.92 1.53 -0.45
N GLU A 17 17.41 2.25 -1.44
CA GLU A 17 16.75 3.33 -2.15
C GLU A 17 15.49 2.82 -2.85
N THR A 18 15.58 1.67 -3.52
CA THR A 18 14.40 1.04 -4.14
C THR A 18 13.38 0.62 -3.09
N ALA A 19 13.83 0.06 -1.95
CA ALA A 19 12.94 -0.31 -0.87
C ALA A 19 12.18 0.91 -0.32
N PHE A 20 12.90 2.02 -0.09
CA PHE A 20 12.29 3.28 0.32
C PHE A 20 11.28 3.80 -0.71
N LEU A 21 11.63 3.76 -2.01
CA LEU A 21 10.74 4.20 -3.08
C LEU A 21 9.42 3.40 -3.13
N TYR A 22 9.48 2.07 -2.99
CA TYR A 22 8.27 1.25 -2.92
C TYR A 22 7.42 1.57 -1.70
N ALA A 23 8.05 1.78 -0.53
CA ALA A 23 7.35 2.15 0.68
C ALA A 23 6.67 3.52 0.55
N ILE A 24 7.40 4.58 0.24
CA ILE A 24 6.84 5.95 0.17
C ILE A 24 5.78 6.09 -0.92
N SER A 25 5.96 5.42 -2.07
CA SER A 25 4.97 5.46 -3.15
C SER A 25 3.67 4.77 -2.76
N SER A 26 3.77 3.61 -2.11
CA SER A 26 2.58 2.89 -1.61
C SER A 26 1.86 3.64 -0.49
N ALA A 27 2.61 4.28 0.42
CA ALA A 27 2.07 5.15 1.46
C ALA A 27 1.30 6.34 0.86
N GLY A 28 1.89 6.99 -0.14
CA GLY A 28 1.28 8.12 -0.84
C GLY A 28 -0.01 7.73 -1.56
N LEU A 29 -0.03 6.56 -2.22
CA LEU A 29 -1.24 6.03 -2.84
C LEU A 29 -2.34 5.76 -1.80
N THR A 30 -2.03 5.07 -0.71
CA THR A 30 -2.99 4.80 0.37
C THR A 30 -3.56 6.09 0.95
N HIS A 31 -2.69 7.07 1.25
CA HIS A 31 -3.08 8.34 1.83
C HIS A 31 -3.98 9.14 0.88
N ALA A 32 -3.56 9.31 -0.38
CA ALA A 32 -4.32 10.05 -1.38
C ALA A 32 -5.70 9.42 -1.62
N MET A 33 -5.76 8.08 -1.69
CA MET A 33 -7.00 7.34 -1.86
C MET A 33 -7.94 7.55 -0.66
N ALA A 34 -7.43 7.44 0.57
CA ALA A 34 -8.23 7.59 1.78
C ALA A 34 -8.76 9.03 1.93
N LYS A 35 -7.94 10.03 1.58
CA LYS A 35 -8.32 11.45 1.54
C LYS A 35 -9.37 11.74 0.48
N ALA A 36 -9.27 11.11 -0.68
CA ALA A 36 -10.24 11.28 -1.75
C ALA A 36 -11.61 10.68 -1.36
N CYS A 37 -11.61 9.56 -0.63
CA CYS A 37 -12.83 8.98 -0.07
C CYS A 37 -13.51 9.92 0.93
N SER A 38 -12.75 10.42 1.90
CA SER A 38 -13.33 11.31 2.93
C SER A 38 -13.78 12.66 2.39
N ALA A 39 -13.14 13.13 1.32
CA ALA A 39 -13.54 14.35 0.61
C ALA A 39 -14.72 14.15 -0.36
N GLY A 40 -15.27 12.93 -0.48
CA GLY A 40 -16.39 12.63 -1.38
C GLY A 40 -16.04 12.72 -2.87
N ARG A 41 -14.75 12.61 -3.24
CA ARG A 41 -14.29 12.66 -4.64
C ARG A 41 -14.33 11.32 -5.36
N MET A 42 -14.68 10.24 -4.65
CA MET A 42 -14.78 8.89 -5.20
C MET A 42 -16.09 8.24 -4.77
N GLU A 43 -16.78 7.61 -5.73
CA GLU A 43 -18.13 7.05 -5.53
C GLU A 43 -18.14 5.64 -4.93
N ARG A 44 -17.02 4.91 -5.03
CA ARG A 44 -16.93 3.48 -4.65
C ARG A 44 -16.33 3.24 -3.26
N CYS A 45 -16.25 4.26 -2.43
CA CYS A 45 -15.79 4.14 -1.05
C CYS A 45 -16.59 5.01 -0.10
N THR A 46 -16.51 4.69 1.18
CA THR A 46 -17.19 5.38 2.27
C THR A 46 -16.18 5.99 3.23
N CYS A 47 -16.64 6.85 4.14
CA CYS A 47 -15.88 7.27 5.31
C CYS A 47 -15.41 6.07 6.12
N ASP A 48 -14.38 6.28 6.95
CA ASP A 48 -13.95 5.28 7.93
C ASP A 48 -15.06 4.95 8.94
N GLU A 49 -15.08 3.72 9.41
CA GLU A 49 -16.02 3.27 10.45
C GLU A 49 -15.48 3.70 11.81
N ALA A 50 -16.22 4.56 12.51
CA ALA A 50 -15.85 4.93 13.87
C ALA A 50 -15.84 3.67 14.76
N PRO A 51 -14.79 3.43 15.56
CA PRO A 51 -14.76 2.29 16.47
C PRO A 51 -15.93 2.38 17.45
N ASP A 52 -16.52 1.24 17.81
CA ASP A 52 -17.56 1.21 18.84
C ASP A 52 -16.90 1.46 20.20
N LEU A 53 -17.04 2.68 20.70
CA LEU A 53 -16.44 3.10 21.95
C LEU A 53 -17.44 2.95 23.08
N GLU A 54 -17.03 2.26 24.14
CA GLU A 54 -17.83 2.10 25.36
C GLU A 54 -18.09 3.43 26.09
N ASN A 55 -17.35 4.51 25.78
CA ASN A 55 -17.40 5.80 26.49
C ASN A 55 -17.81 7.00 25.60
N ARG A 56 -18.92 6.89 24.86
CA ARG A 56 -19.50 8.01 24.07
C ARG A 56 -19.91 9.25 24.89
N LYS A 57 -19.87 9.16 26.22
CA LYS A 57 -20.20 10.26 27.15
C LYS A 57 -19.03 11.23 27.39
N ALA A 58 -17.78 10.77 27.22
CA ALA A 58 -16.60 11.60 27.49
C ALA A 58 -16.18 12.43 26.27
N TRP A 59 -16.35 11.88 25.08
CA TRP A 59 -16.02 12.54 23.82
C TRP A 59 -16.71 11.79 22.66
N GLN A 60 -17.00 12.51 21.57
CA GLN A 60 -17.70 11.97 20.41
C GLN A 60 -16.82 12.13 19.16
N TRP A 61 -16.54 11.03 18.46
CA TRP A 61 -16.03 11.11 17.10
C TRP A 61 -17.11 11.70 16.19
N GLY A 62 -16.70 12.54 15.24
CA GLY A 62 -17.59 13.12 14.24
C GLY A 62 -16.86 13.41 12.94
N GLY A 63 -17.62 13.81 11.91
CA GLY A 63 -17.10 14.04 10.57
C GLY A 63 -16.89 12.76 9.76
N CYS A 64 -16.21 12.90 8.63
CA CYS A 64 -15.88 11.81 7.74
C CYS A 64 -14.38 11.48 7.85
N GLY A 65 -14.06 10.35 8.47
CA GLY A 65 -12.68 9.87 8.60
C GLY A 65 -12.13 9.31 7.29
N ASP A 66 -10.80 9.39 7.12
CA ASP A 66 -10.08 8.80 5.99
C ASP A 66 -10.12 7.27 6.08
N ASN A 67 -10.73 6.58 5.11
CA ASN A 67 -10.91 5.13 5.14
C ASN A 67 -9.64 4.38 4.70
N LEU A 68 -8.69 4.23 5.62
CA LEU A 68 -7.41 3.55 5.37
C LEU A 68 -7.58 2.05 5.07
N LYS A 69 -8.60 1.40 5.64
CA LYS A 69 -8.89 -0.02 5.41
C LYS A 69 -9.26 -0.29 3.95
N TYR A 70 -10.15 0.52 3.39
CA TYR A 70 -10.51 0.45 1.97
C TYR A 70 -9.29 0.76 1.09
N SER A 71 -8.56 1.84 1.39
CA SER A 71 -7.41 2.28 0.60
C SER A 71 -6.30 1.23 0.56
N ASN A 72 -5.97 0.62 1.71
CA ASN A 72 -4.97 -0.45 1.76
C ASN A 72 -5.37 -1.67 0.96
N LYS A 73 -6.64 -2.06 1.00
CA LYS A 73 -7.15 -3.17 0.17
C LYS A 73 -7.00 -2.83 -1.31
N PHE A 74 -7.46 -1.64 -1.71
CA PHE A 74 -7.39 -1.21 -3.11
C PHE A 74 -5.94 -1.14 -3.62
N VAL A 75 -5.04 -0.49 -2.87
CA VAL A 75 -3.64 -0.32 -3.28
C VAL A 75 -2.93 -1.68 -3.32
N LYS A 76 -3.20 -2.57 -2.37
CA LYS A 76 -2.67 -3.94 -2.40
C LYS A 76 -3.12 -4.70 -3.65
N ASP A 77 -4.39 -4.61 -4.04
CA ASP A 77 -4.93 -5.25 -5.25
C ASP A 77 -4.40 -4.59 -6.54
N PHE A 78 -4.19 -3.27 -6.50
CA PHE A 78 -3.60 -2.49 -7.60
C PHE A 78 -2.14 -2.87 -7.85
N LEU A 79 -1.33 -3.03 -6.79
CA LEU A 79 0.08 -3.41 -6.87
C LEU A 79 0.28 -4.93 -7.02
N GLY A 80 -0.64 -5.75 -6.52
CA GLY A 80 -0.50 -7.20 -6.31
C GLY A 80 -0.66 -8.11 -7.53
N LYS A 81 -0.70 -7.58 -8.75
CA LYS A 81 -0.86 -8.37 -9.98
C LYS A 81 0.43 -9.02 -10.50
N ARG A 82 1.55 -8.92 -9.79
CA ARG A 82 2.85 -9.49 -10.21
C ARG A 82 3.02 -10.92 -9.68
N SER A 83 3.53 -11.81 -10.53
CA SER A 83 3.77 -13.22 -10.19
C SER A 83 4.66 -13.36 -8.94
N ASN A 84 4.14 -13.99 -7.88
CA ASN A 84 4.85 -14.24 -6.60
C ASN A 84 5.90 -15.38 -6.68
N LYS A 85 6.36 -15.69 -7.90
CA LYS A 85 7.38 -16.73 -8.15
C LYS A 85 8.80 -16.18 -8.01
N ASP A 86 9.01 -14.88 -8.19
CA ASP A 86 10.33 -14.25 -8.06
C ASP A 86 10.55 -13.67 -6.64
N LEU A 87 11.74 -13.87 -6.07
CA LEU A 87 12.12 -13.32 -4.78
C LEU A 87 12.20 -11.77 -4.83
N ARG A 88 12.52 -11.16 -5.99
CA ARG A 88 12.41 -9.69 -6.15
C ARG A 88 10.97 -9.21 -5.95
N ALA A 89 10.00 -9.91 -6.55
CA ALA A 89 8.59 -9.56 -6.40
C ALA A 89 8.11 -9.66 -4.95
N ARG A 90 8.65 -10.61 -4.17
CA ARG A 90 8.39 -10.72 -2.72
C ARG A 90 8.96 -9.55 -1.93
N ILE A 91 10.19 -9.13 -2.25
CA ILE A 91 10.84 -7.98 -1.60
C ILE A 91 10.07 -6.69 -1.92
N ASP A 92 9.71 -6.49 -3.19
CA ASP A 92 8.98 -5.30 -3.62
C ASP A 92 7.59 -5.25 -2.95
N MET A 93 6.88 -6.39 -2.92
CA MET A 93 5.62 -6.53 -2.18
C MET A 93 5.79 -6.26 -0.68
N HIS A 94 6.87 -6.75 -0.05
CA HIS A 94 7.17 -6.45 1.34
C HIS A 94 7.35 -4.95 1.56
N ASN A 95 8.17 -4.29 0.74
CA ASN A 95 8.44 -2.86 0.85
C ASN A 95 7.18 -2.01 0.69
N SER A 96 6.31 -2.35 -0.27
CA SER A 96 5.01 -1.69 -0.41
C SER A 96 4.10 -1.95 0.80
N ASN A 97 4.08 -3.16 1.34
CA ASN A 97 3.28 -3.44 2.54
C ASN A 97 3.79 -2.71 3.79
N VAL A 98 5.08 -2.41 3.87
CA VAL A 98 5.65 -1.58 4.95
C VAL A 98 5.15 -0.14 4.85
N GLY A 99 5.07 0.42 3.64
CA GLY A 99 4.57 1.79 3.44
C GLY A 99 3.07 1.97 3.66
N MET A 100 2.28 0.92 3.50
CA MET A 100 0.82 0.96 3.66
C MET A 100 0.33 0.74 5.11
N LYS A 101 1.21 0.32 6.03
CA LYS A 101 0.87 0.08 7.44
C LYS A 101 1.05 1.34 8.27
#